data_AF-A0A6B3GEU6-F1
#
_entry.id   AF-A0A6B3GEU6-F1
#
_cell.length_a   1.000
_cell.length_b   1.000
_cell.length_c   1.000
_cell.angle_alpha   90.00
_cell.angle_beta   90.00
_cell.angle_gamma   90.00
#
_symmetry.space_group_name_H-M   'P 1'
#
loop_
_entity.id
_entity.type
_entity.pdbx_description
1 polymer ?
#
loop_
_entity_poly.entity_id
_entity_poly.type
_entity_poly.pdbx_seq_one_letter_code
_entity_poly.pdbx_strand_id
1 'polypeptide(L)'
;VDRARLEWSRRTGARDPRITDALRAFAAHTRTVYRQALPGLGMLDPVARPCIRTAFVLYSGILDAVEAEDYPVLHRRTVVPRRR
;
A
#
# COMPACT_ATOMS: atom_id res chain seq x y z
N VAL A 1 4.54 -12.55 -11.87
CA VAL A 1 4.45 -13.53 -10.76
C VAL A 1 3.16 -14.31 -10.96
N ASP A 2 3.20 -15.64 -10.88
CA ASP A 2 2.02 -16.51 -11.02
C ASP A 2 1.42 -16.88 -9.64
N ARG A 3 0.20 -17.45 -9.67
CA ARG A 3 -0.54 -17.84 -8.46
C ARG A 3 0.18 -18.91 -7.65
N ALA A 4 0.69 -19.95 -8.31
CA ALA A 4 1.34 -21.08 -7.62
C ALA A 4 2.55 -20.62 -6.80
N ARG A 5 3.30 -19.65 -7.33
CA ARG A 5 4.43 -19.02 -6.63
C ARG A 5 4.00 -18.22 -5.39
N LEU A 6 2.92 -17.45 -5.50
CA LEU A 6 2.35 -16.71 -4.37
C LEU A 6 1.87 -17.67 -3.27
N GLU A 7 1.17 -18.74 -3.65
CA GLU A 7 0.66 -19.76 -2.73
C GLU A 7 1.78 -20.53 -2.05
N TRP A 8 2.82 -20.93 -2.78
CA TRP A 8 4.02 -21.56 -2.23
C TRP A 8 4.69 -20.65 -1.20
N SER A 9 4.96 -19.40 -1.56
CA SER A 9 5.64 -18.43 -0.68
C SER A 9 4.81 -18.18 0.58
N ARG A 10 3.49 -18.00 0.44
CA ARG A 10 2.58 -17.83 1.59
C ARG A 10 2.57 -19.06 2.50
N ARG A 11 2.53 -20.27 1.94
CA ARG A 11 2.46 -21.53 2.69
C ARG A 11 3.76 -21.85 3.43
N THR A 12 4.91 -21.59 2.82
CA THR A 12 6.23 -21.93 3.39
C THR A 12 6.81 -20.80 4.24
N GLY A 13 6.30 -19.57 4.09
CA GLY A 13 6.92 -18.37 4.65
C GLY A 13 8.19 -17.94 3.92
N ALA A 14 8.61 -18.66 2.88
CA ALA A 14 9.80 -18.33 2.12
C ALA A 14 9.55 -17.10 1.23
N ARG A 15 10.45 -16.13 1.31
CA ARG A 15 10.43 -14.93 0.44
C ARG A 15 11.01 -15.28 -0.93
N ASP A 16 10.42 -14.71 -1.98
CA ASP A 16 10.96 -14.75 -3.35
C ASP A 16 11.17 -13.30 -3.83
N PRO A 17 12.38 -12.92 -4.26
CA PRO A 17 12.66 -11.56 -4.76
C PRO A 17 11.71 -11.11 -5.86
N ARG A 18 11.24 -12.02 -6.72
CA ARG A 18 10.29 -11.68 -7.79
C ARG A 18 8.93 -11.25 -7.27
N ILE A 19 8.50 -11.80 -6.12
CA ILE A 19 7.27 -11.38 -5.44
C ILE A 19 7.48 -9.98 -4.87
N THR A 20 8.60 -9.74 -4.18
CA THR A 20 8.95 -8.43 -3.63
C THR A 20 9.03 -7.36 -4.72
N ASP A 21 9.67 -7.65 -5.85
CA ASP A 21 9.78 -6.73 -6.99
C ASP A 21 8.41 -6.39 -7.57
N ALA A 22 7.52 -7.38 -7.70
CA ALA A 22 6.15 -7.14 -8.14
C ALA A 22 5.39 -6.25 -7.14
N LEU A 23 5.51 -6.51 -5.84
CA LEU A 23 4.88 -5.68 -4.80
C LEU A 23 5.41 -4.24 -4.82
N ARG A 24 6.72 -4.05 -5.03
CA ARG A 24 7.34 -2.73 -5.19
C ARG A 24 6.80 -2.00 -6.42
N ALA A 25 6.67 -2.69 -7.55
CA ALA A 25 6.08 -2.13 -8.77
C ALA A 25 4.62 -1.71 -8.56
N PHE A 26 3.81 -2.54 -7.88
CA PHE A 26 2.43 -2.19 -7.54
C PHE A 26 2.34 -1.01 -6.56
N ALA A 27 3.22 -0.93 -5.57
CA ALA A 27 3.28 0.23 -4.66
C ALA A 27 3.63 1.52 -5.41
N ALA A 28 4.60 1.47 -6.34
CA ALA A 28 4.96 2.61 -7.18
C ALA A 28 3.82 3.06 -8.11
N HIS A 29 3.10 2.10 -8.71
CA HIS A 29 1.90 2.38 -9.49
C HIS A 29 0.82 3.04 -8.62
N THR A 30 0.55 2.49 -7.44
CA THR A 30 -0.45 3.02 -6.50
C THR A 30 -0.09 4.43 -6.04
N ARG A 31 1.18 4.71 -5.75
CA ARG A 31 1.64 6.08 -5.43
C ARG A 31 1.37 7.07 -6.57
N THR A 32 1.45 6.62 -7.81
CA THR A 32 1.10 7.44 -8.98
C THR A 32 -0.39 7.78 -8.99
N VAL A 33 -1.25 6.80 -8.70
CA VAL A 33 -2.69 7.02 -8.56
C VAL A 33 -3.01 8.02 -7.44
N TYR A 34 -2.39 7.90 -6.26
CA TYR A 34 -2.58 8.88 -5.19
C TYR A 34 -2.12 10.29 -5.57
N ARG A 35 -0.98 10.44 -6.27
CA ARG A 35 -0.55 11.75 -6.79
C ARG A 35 -1.55 12.35 -7.77
N GLN A 36 -2.11 11.54 -8.66
CA GLN A 36 -3.13 11.98 -9.62
C GLN A 36 -4.44 12.36 -8.92
N ALA A 37 -4.81 11.66 -7.84
CA ALA A 37 -6.03 11.92 -7.09
C ALA A 37 -5.94 13.15 -6.17
N LEU A 38 -4.73 13.59 -5.80
CA LEU A 38 -4.51 14.65 -4.82
C LEU A 38 -5.28 15.96 -5.12
N PRO A 39 -5.32 16.50 -6.36
CA PRO A 39 -6.09 17.69 -6.67
C PRO A 39 -7.60 17.50 -6.44
N GLY A 40 -8.10 16.26 -6.63
CA GLY A 40 -9.50 15.90 -6.44
C GLY A 40 -10.01 16.12 -5.02
N LEU A 41 -9.13 16.14 -4.01
CA LEU A 41 -9.52 16.46 -2.62
C LEU A 41 -10.14 17.87 -2.51
N GLY A 42 -9.65 18.84 -3.29
CA GLY A 42 -10.18 20.19 -3.31
C GLY A 42 -11.55 20.32 -4.00
N MET A 43 -11.90 19.35 -4.85
CA MET A 43 -13.13 19.33 -5.64
C MET A 43 -14.34 18.78 -4.87
N LEU A 44 -14.11 18.13 -3.73
CA LEU A 44 -15.17 17.55 -2.91
C LEU A 44 -16.04 18.63 -2.24
N ASP A 45 -17.24 18.23 -1.83
CA ASP A 45 -18.07 19.05 -0.94
C ASP A 45 -17.30 19.39 0.35
N PRO A 46 -17.34 20.65 0.84
CA PRO A 46 -16.61 21.07 2.05
C PRO A 46 -16.80 20.17 3.27
N VAL A 47 -17.99 19.59 3.46
CA VAL A 47 -18.30 18.68 4.59
C VAL A 47 -17.56 17.35 4.45
N ALA A 48 -17.35 16.86 3.23
CA ALA A 48 -16.68 15.59 2.97
C ALA A 48 -15.14 15.71 2.96
N ARG A 49 -14.59 16.89 2.62
CA ARG A 49 -13.12 17.10 2.46
C ARG A 49 -12.28 16.60 3.63
N PRO A 50 -12.60 16.88 4.92
CA PRO A 50 -11.75 16.46 6.03
C PRO A 50 -11.69 14.93 6.15
N CYS A 51 -12.82 14.25 5.97
CA CYS A 51 -12.89 12.79 6.06
C CYS A 51 -12.03 12.13 4.96
N ILE A 52 -12.22 12.54 3.71
CA ILE A 52 -11.48 11.96 2.58
C ILE A 52 -10.00 12.34 2.63
N ARG A 53 -9.64 13.54 3.10
CA ARG A 53 -8.24 13.92 3.34
C ARG A 53 -7.58 13.01 4.37
N THR A 54 -8.26 12.70 5.48
CA THR A 54 -7.76 11.75 6.47
C THR A 54 -7.58 10.36 5.86
N ALA A 55 -8.55 9.87 5.09
CA ALA A 55 -8.43 8.59 4.40
C ALA A 55 -7.24 8.57 3.42
N PHE A 56 -7.05 9.64 2.63
CA PHE A 56 -5.90 9.80 1.73
C PHE A 56 -4.57 9.66 2.47
N VAL A 57 -4.41 10.37 3.61
CA VAL A 57 -3.19 10.32 4.42
C VAL A 57 -2.97 8.94 5.01
N LEU A 58 -3.99 8.35 5.65
CA LEU A 58 -3.87 7.06 6.31
C LEU A 58 -3.57 5.93 5.31
N TYR A 59 -4.24 5.92 4.16
CA TYR A 59 -4.10 4.83 3.20
C TYR A 59 -2.83 4.98 2.36
N SER A 60 -2.39 6.20 2.07
CA SER A 60 -1.04 6.44 1.54
C SER A 60 0.02 5.94 2.53
N GLY A 61 -0.20 6.15 3.84
CA GLY A 61 0.69 5.68 4.89
C GLY A 61 0.81 4.16 5.02
N ILE A 62 -0.16 3.38 4.50
CA ILE A 62 -0.04 1.92 4.41
C ILE A 62 1.12 1.55 3.50
N LEU A 63 1.30 2.25 2.37
CA LEU A 63 2.39 1.97 1.43
C LEU A 63 3.75 2.23 2.07
N ASP A 64 3.86 3.30 2.86
CA ASP A 64 5.09 3.62 3.62
C ASP A 64 5.41 2.53 4.64
N ALA A 65 4.39 2.06 5.39
CA ALA A 65 4.58 1.02 6.39
C ALA A 65 4.98 -0.32 5.73
N VAL A 66 4.39 -0.65 4.58
CA VAL A 66 4.72 -1.87 3.83
C VAL A 66 6.15 -1.82 3.32
N GLU A 67 6.59 -0.67 2.82
CA GLU A 67 7.97 -0.48 2.35
C GLU A 67 8.98 -0.53 3.50
N ALA A 68 8.68 0.10 4.64
CA ALA A 68 9.56 0.11 5.81
C ALA A 68 9.84 -1.30 6.38
N GLU A 69 8.90 -2.24 6.21
CA GLU A 69 9.05 -3.63 6.65
C GLU A 69 9.52 -4.58 5.52
N ASP A 70 10.01 -4.03 4.41
CA ASP A 70 10.44 -4.76 3.22
C ASP A 70 9.34 -5.67 2.65
N TYR A 71 8.17 -5.08 2.38
CA TYR A 71 7.03 -5.69 1.67
C TYR A 71 6.56 -7.06 2.23
N PRO A 72 6.24 -7.17 3.53
CA PRO A 72 5.93 -8.46 4.16
C PRO A 72 4.48 -8.94 3.90
N VAL A 73 3.71 -8.20 3.09
CA VAL A 73 2.24 -8.26 3.00
C VAL A 73 1.67 -9.59 2.50
N LEU A 74 2.48 -10.42 1.86
CA LEU A 74 2.05 -11.78 1.50
C LEU A 74 1.98 -12.72 2.71
N HIS A 75 2.77 -12.44 3.75
CA HIS A 75 2.94 -13.31 4.91
C HIS A 75 2.28 -12.77 6.18
N ARG A 76 2.22 -11.45 6.34
CA ARG A 76 1.59 -10.81 7.50
C ARG A 76 0.98 -9.47 7.15
N ARG A 77 0.05 -9.02 7.99
CA ARG A 77 -0.57 -7.70 7.87
C ARG A 77 0.36 -6.62 8.43
N THR A 78 0.62 -5.60 7.63
CA THR A 78 1.29 -4.36 8.06
C THR A 78 0.28 -3.39 8.70
N VAL A 79 0.74 -2.59 9.66
CA VAL A 79 -0.09 -1.65 10.42
C VAL A 79 0.50 -0.24 10.37
N VAL A 80 -0.34 0.76 10.14
CA VAL A 80 0.06 2.17 10.22
C VAL A 80 0.03 2.59 11.70
N PRO A 81 1.15 3.08 12.28
CA PRO A 81 1.17 3.51 13.66
C PRO A 81 0.26 4.73 13.87
N ARG A 82 -0.36 4.80 15.05
CA ARG A 82 -1.28 5.90 15.42
C ARG A 82 -0.57 7.24 15.64
N ARG A 83 0.75 7.21 15.87
CA ARG A 83 1.60 8.38 16.07
C ARG A 83 2.70 8.35 15.03
N ARG A 84 2.92 9.48 14.36
CA ARG A 84 4.13 9.78 13.60
C ARG A 84 4.94 10.80 14.41
#